data_AF-A0A9D4EWJ4-F1
#
_entry.id   AF-A0A9D4EWJ4-F1
#
_cell.length_a   1.000
_cell.length_b   1.000
_cell.length_c   1.000
_cell.angle_alpha   90.00
_cell.angle_beta   90.00
_cell.angle_gamma   90.00
#
_symmetry.space_group_name_H-M   'P 1'
#
loop_
_entity.id
_entity.type
_entity.pdbx_description
1 polymer ?
#
loop_
_entity_poly.entity_id
_entity_poly.type
_entity_poly.pdbx_seq_one_letter_code
_entity_poly.pdbx_strand_id
1 'polypeptide(L)'
;MEEFYSAEQEKDEDISTWAIRLETLIQKAINRNEIQEDKKDAMLRTRFWMHIRNTDLRNATMVYYERVSTFEELKVKVRREEQVMAACKGTELPKESNVLHIDEQMKILKDLTEKLMEKKLKKMSREKQSQDRTESRF
;
A
#
# COMPACT_ATOMS: atom_id res chain seq x y z
N MET A 1 -2.19 9.96 33.67
CA MET A 1 -3.02 8.98 32.92
C MET A 1 -4.24 9.53 32.17
N GLU A 2 -5.03 10.45 32.72
CA GLU A 2 -6.28 10.91 32.07
C GLU A 2 -6.09 11.45 30.66
N GLU A 3 -5.06 12.28 30.46
CA GLU A 3 -4.69 12.85 29.16
C GLU A 3 -4.47 11.79 28.07
N PHE A 4 -3.93 10.62 28.41
CA PHE A 4 -3.72 9.54 27.45
C PHE A 4 -5.05 8.88 27.03
N TYR A 5 -5.96 8.66 27.98
CA TYR A 5 -7.25 8.02 27.74
C TYR A 5 -8.33 8.98 27.20
N SER A 6 -8.07 10.28 27.18
CA SER A 6 -8.90 11.27 26.50
C SER A 6 -8.29 11.72 25.16
N ALA A 7 -7.03 11.40 24.87
CA ALA A 7 -6.37 11.81 23.64
C ALA A 7 -7.01 11.17 22.40
N GLU A 8 -7.31 11.98 21.40
CA GLU A 8 -7.76 11.56 20.07
C GLU A 8 -6.98 12.33 19.01
N GLN A 9 -6.90 11.82 17.77
CA GLN A 9 -6.25 12.54 16.68
C GLN A 9 -6.98 13.88 16.40
N GLU A 10 -6.23 14.98 16.40
CA GLU A 10 -6.78 16.31 16.12
C GLU A 10 -7.16 16.47 14.64
N LYS A 11 -7.92 17.52 14.31
CA LYS A 11 -8.48 17.70 12.96
C LYS A 11 -7.41 17.80 11.87
N ASP A 12 -6.34 18.53 12.15
CA ASP A 12 -5.27 18.86 11.20
C ASP A 12 -3.96 18.16 11.58
N GLU A 13 -4.02 17.16 12.46
CA GLU A 13 -2.88 16.39 12.92
C GLU A 13 -2.67 15.17 12.01
N ASP A 14 -1.47 15.05 11.44
CA ASP A 14 -1.11 13.87 10.66
C ASP A 14 -0.86 12.64 11.55
N ILE A 15 -0.82 11.46 10.93
CA ILE A 15 -0.65 10.19 11.66
C ILE A 15 0.67 10.12 12.43
N SER A 16 1.74 10.71 11.92
CA SER A 16 3.05 10.68 12.57
C SER A 16 3.07 11.56 13.83
N THR A 17 2.48 12.74 13.75
CA THR A 17 2.34 13.70 14.85
C THR A 17 1.45 13.12 15.94
N TRP A 18 0.33 12.51 15.56
CA TRP A 18 -0.55 11.79 16.47
C TRP A 18 0.19 10.70 17.25
N ALA A 19 0.97 9.88 16.55
CA ALA A 19 1.76 8.83 17.17
C ALA A 19 2.80 9.35 18.15
N ILE A 20 3.56 10.38 17.77
CA ILE A 20 4.58 11.02 18.63
C ILE A 20 3.94 11.61 19.90
N ARG A 21 2.77 12.24 19.76
CA ARG A 21 2.03 12.80 20.90
C ARG A 21 1.61 11.70 21.87
N LEU A 22 1.06 10.59 21.39
CA LEU A 22 0.72 9.44 22.22
C LEU A 22 1.95 8.84 22.93
N GLU A 23 3.06 8.65 22.23
CA GLU A 23 4.30 8.15 22.81
C GLU A 23 4.80 9.06 23.93
N THR A 24 4.72 10.37 23.72
CA THR A 24 5.10 11.37 24.72
C THR A 24 4.23 11.27 25.98
N LEU A 25 2.91 11.12 25.82
CA LEU A 25 1.98 10.97 26.94
C LEU A 25 2.26 9.69 27.75
N ILE A 26 2.46 8.57 27.06
CA ILE A 26 2.73 7.30 27.72
C ILE A 26 4.12 7.28 28.38
N GLN A 27 5.13 7.88 27.74
CA GLN A 27 6.48 7.95 28.31
C GLN A 27 6.50 8.78 29.59
N LYS A 28 5.73 9.87 29.65
CA LYS A 28 5.56 10.65 30.89
C LYS A 28 4.98 9.81 32.02
N ALA A 29 3.99 8.96 31.73
CA ALA A 29 3.39 8.07 32.72
C ALA A 29 4.34 6.94 33.17
N ILE A 30 5.12 6.36 32.25
CA ILE A 30 6.18 5.39 32.57
C ILE A 30 7.23 6.01 33.47
N ASN A 31 7.70 7.23 33.15
CA ASN A 31 8.70 7.93 33.96
C ASN A 31 8.20 8.26 35.38
N ARG A 32 6.88 8.31 35.59
CA ARG A 32 6.22 8.49 36.89
C ARG A 32 5.91 7.17 37.60
N ASN A 33 6.31 6.03 37.02
CA ASN A 33 5.94 4.69 37.47
C ASN A 33 4.42 4.45 37.55
N GLU A 34 3.62 5.16 36.76
CA GLU A 34 2.16 4.94 36.65
C GLU A 34 1.82 3.75 35.75
N ILE A 35 2.71 3.43 34.80
CA ILE A 35 2.57 2.32 33.84
C ILE A 35 3.89 1.55 33.79
N GLN A 36 3.79 0.23 33.69
CA GLN A 36 4.92 -0.64 33.40
C GLN A 36 5.25 -0.61 31.91
N GLU A 37 6.55 -0.61 31.58
CA GLU A 37 7.04 -0.46 30.20
C GLU A 37 6.59 -1.59 29.27
N ASP A 38 6.37 -2.80 29.79
CA ASP A 38 5.85 -3.96 29.05
C ASP A 38 4.42 -3.75 28.51
N LYS A 39 3.62 -2.85 29.14
CA LYS A 39 2.26 -2.51 28.70
C LYS A 39 2.22 -1.42 27.64
N LYS A 40 3.35 -0.73 27.41
CA LYS A 40 3.47 0.43 26.51
C LYS A 40 2.89 0.14 25.13
N ASP A 41 3.35 -0.94 24.50
CA ASP A 41 2.99 -1.27 23.12
C ASP A 41 1.51 -1.58 22.95
N ALA A 42 0.93 -2.38 23.86
CA ALA A 42 -0.49 -2.71 23.81
C ALA A 42 -1.37 -1.46 23.94
N MET A 43 -1.04 -0.59 24.91
CA MET A 43 -1.77 0.64 25.14
C MET A 43 -1.67 1.62 23.96
N LEU A 44 -0.46 1.82 23.43
CA LEU A 44 -0.24 2.69 22.28
C LEU A 44 -0.99 2.19 21.06
N ARG A 45 -0.91 0.89 20.74
CA ARG A 45 -1.60 0.30 19.57
C ARG A 45 -3.11 0.50 19.64
N THR A 46 -3.73 0.15 20.76
CA THR A 46 -5.18 0.29 20.93
C THR A 46 -5.59 1.75 20.84
N ARG A 47 -4.92 2.65 21.57
CA ARG A 47 -5.29 4.07 21.58
C ARG A 47 -5.08 4.74 20.23
N PHE A 48 -3.94 4.47 19.60
CA PHE A 48 -3.59 5.03 18.30
C PHE A 48 -4.60 4.65 17.23
N TRP A 49 -4.86 3.35 17.02
CA TRP A 49 -5.70 2.88 15.93
C TRP A 49 -7.18 3.23 16.14
N MET A 50 -7.72 3.07 17.34
CA MET A 50 -9.14 3.35 17.62
C MET A 50 -9.50 4.82 17.35
N HIS A 51 -8.59 5.74 17.68
CA HIS A 51 -8.80 7.18 17.58
C HIS A 51 -8.12 7.81 16.36
N ILE A 52 -7.86 7.02 15.31
CA ILE A 52 -7.62 7.57 13.97
C ILE A 52 -8.92 8.23 13.49
N ARG A 53 -8.85 9.52 13.16
CA ARG A 53 -9.99 10.33 12.74
C ARG A 53 -10.48 9.94 11.35
N ASN A 54 -9.56 9.68 10.42
CA ASN A 54 -9.88 9.24 9.08
C ASN A 54 -10.41 7.79 9.12
N THR A 55 -11.72 7.63 8.99
CA THR A 55 -12.39 6.33 9.11
C THR A 55 -12.01 5.39 7.95
N ASP A 56 -11.79 5.91 6.73
CA ASP A 56 -11.35 5.10 5.59
C ASP A 56 -9.97 4.49 5.87
N LEU A 57 -9.05 5.32 6.37
CA LEU A 57 -7.71 4.89 6.75
C LEU A 57 -7.77 3.85 7.87
N ARG A 58 -8.54 4.13 8.94
CA ARG A 58 -8.70 3.21 10.07
C ARG A 58 -9.19 1.83 9.62
N ASN A 59 -10.19 1.81 8.75
CA ASN A 59 -10.78 0.59 8.22
C ASN A 59 -9.80 -0.18 7.34
N ALA A 60 -9.08 0.51 6.44
CA ALA A 60 -8.08 -0.11 5.59
C ALA A 60 -6.91 -0.71 6.40
N THR A 61 -6.58 -0.11 7.55
CA THR A 61 -5.48 -0.57 8.40
C THR A 61 -5.91 -1.56 9.49
N MET A 62 -7.18 -1.95 9.55
CA MET A 62 -7.71 -2.89 10.57
C MET A 62 -6.95 -4.22 10.57
N VAL A 63 -6.66 -4.76 9.39
CA VAL A 63 -5.90 -6.02 9.25
C VAL A 63 -4.47 -5.90 9.80
N TYR A 64 -3.86 -4.71 9.73
CA TYR A 64 -2.55 -4.49 10.33
C TYR A 64 -2.65 -4.44 11.85
N TYR A 65 -3.67 -3.74 12.39
CA TYR A 65 -3.91 -3.69 13.83
C TYR A 65 -4.07 -5.08 14.45
N GLU A 66 -4.77 -6.00 13.80
CA GLU A 66 -4.98 -7.36 14.31
C GLU A 66 -3.73 -8.24 14.25
N ARG A 67 -2.82 -7.99 13.30
CA ARG A 67 -1.69 -8.89 12.99
C ARG A 67 -0.37 -8.49 13.63
N VAL A 68 -0.07 -7.20 13.71
CA VAL A 68 1.22 -6.72 14.22
C VAL A 68 1.19 -6.70 15.74
N SER A 69 2.30 -7.01 16.42
CA SER A 69 2.37 -7.02 17.89
C SER A 69 2.90 -5.71 18.47
N THR A 70 3.76 -5.01 17.72
CA THR A 70 4.48 -3.82 18.18
C THR A 70 3.86 -2.53 17.69
N PHE A 71 4.02 -1.45 18.47
CA PHE A 71 3.51 -0.14 18.06
C PHE A 71 4.28 0.42 16.86
N GLU A 72 5.59 0.23 16.83
CA GLU A 72 6.45 0.71 15.74
C GLU A 72 6.05 0.15 14.38
N GLU A 73 5.79 -1.16 14.31
CA GLU A 73 5.36 -1.80 13.06
C GLU A 73 4.00 -1.26 12.62
N LEU A 74 3.06 -1.07 13.55
CA LEU A 74 1.75 -0.49 13.24
C LEU A 74 1.88 0.92 12.65
N LYS A 75 2.70 1.79 13.25
CA LYS A 75 2.95 3.16 12.75
C LYS A 75 3.39 3.15 11.30
N VAL A 76 4.37 2.31 10.96
CA VAL A 76 4.92 2.21 9.60
C VAL A 76 3.85 1.77 8.61
N LYS A 77 3.04 0.75 8.96
CA LYS A 77 1.97 0.24 8.09
C LYS A 77 0.88 1.28 7.85
N VAL A 78 0.40 1.92 8.92
CA VAL A 78 -0.65 2.95 8.83
C VAL A 78 -0.15 4.15 8.04
N ARG A 79 1.09 4.60 8.26
CA ARG A 79 1.67 5.72 7.51
C ARG A 79 1.81 5.42 6.03
N ARG A 80 2.22 4.20 5.67
CA ARG A 80 2.26 3.78 4.26
C ARG A 80 0.87 3.81 3.62
N GLU A 81 -0.13 3.27 4.31
CA GLU A 81 -1.51 3.26 3.80
C GLU A 81 -2.05 4.68 3.61
N GLU A 82 -1.77 5.58 4.56
CA GLU A 82 -2.12 7.00 4.45
C GLU A 82 -1.51 7.65 3.20
N GLN A 83 -0.24 7.37 2.90
CA GLN A 83 0.43 7.87 1.70
C GLN A 83 -0.19 7.32 0.41
N VAL A 84 -0.54 6.02 0.39
CA VAL A 84 -1.21 5.40 -0.76
C VAL A 84 -2.57 6.05 -0.98
N MET A 85 -3.36 6.24 0.08
CA MET A 85 -4.66 6.91 -0.01
C MET A 85 -4.53 8.37 -0.46
N ALA A 86 -3.53 9.09 0.05
CA ALA A 86 -3.26 10.47 -0.38
C ALA A 86 -2.87 10.53 -1.86
N ALA A 87 -2.06 9.59 -2.34
CA ALA A 87 -1.69 9.50 -3.76
C ALA A 87 -2.91 9.20 -4.65
N CYS A 88 -3.81 8.32 -4.22
CA CYS A 88 -5.07 8.03 -4.92
C CYS A 88 -6.07 9.19 -4.88
N LYS A 89 -6.07 10.02 -3.83
CA LYS A 89 -6.89 11.24 -3.73
C LYS A 89 -6.28 12.42 -4.48
N GLY A 90 -4.96 12.44 -4.63
CA GLY A 90 -4.19 13.43 -5.39
C GLY A 90 -4.29 13.28 -6.91
N THR A 91 -5.00 12.26 -7.41
CA THR A 91 -5.45 12.22 -8.81
C THR A 91 -6.79 12.97 -8.95
N GLU A 92 -6.82 14.24 -8.56
CA GLU A 92 -7.39 15.19 -9.52
C GLU A 92 -6.40 15.20 -10.68
N LEU A 93 -6.84 14.70 -11.83
CA LEU A 93 -6.09 14.65 -13.09
C LEU A 93 -5.21 15.91 -13.26
N PRO A 94 -3.91 15.78 -13.57
CA PRO A 94 -3.24 16.85 -14.26
C PRO A 94 -4.04 17.10 -15.54
N LYS A 95 -4.57 18.31 -15.68
CA LYS A 95 -5.23 18.77 -16.91
C LYS A 95 -4.36 18.39 -18.11
N GLU A 96 -4.87 17.45 -18.89
CA GLU A 96 -4.65 17.21 -20.33
C GLU A 96 -3.25 16.98 -20.92
N SER A 97 -2.14 16.92 -20.17
CA SER A 97 -0.82 16.71 -20.82
C SER A 97 -0.30 15.26 -20.86
N ASN A 98 -0.78 14.35 -20.00
CA ASN A 98 -0.17 13.02 -19.84
C ASN A 98 -0.98 11.83 -20.41
N VAL A 99 -2.21 12.06 -20.87
CA VAL A 99 -3.05 11.00 -21.47
C VAL A 99 -2.51 10.55 -22.84
N LEU A 100 -1.94 11.48 -23.61
CA LEU A 100 -1.38 11.18 -24.94
C LEU A 100 -0.20 10.19 -24.89
N HIS A 101 0.62 10.23 -23.83
CA HIS A 101 1.81 9.40 -23.74
C HIS A 101 1.49 7.93 -23.41
N ILE A 102 0.39 7.68 -22.69
CA ILE A 102 -0.04 6.31 -22.33
C ILE A 102 -0.71 5.62 -23.53
N ASP A 103 -1.49 6.35 -24.32
CA ASP A 103 -2.13 5.81 -25.53
C ASP A 103 -1.09 5.40 -26.59
N GLU A 104 -0.03 6.20 -26.74
CA GLU A 104 1.06 5.89 -27.67
C GLU A 104 1.86 4.65 -27.20
N GLN A 105 2.12 4.51 -25.89
CA GLN A 105 2.73 3.31 -25.34
C GLN A 105 1.84 2.07 -25.47
N MET A 106 0.53 2.19 -25.28
CA MET A 106 -0.41 1.08 -25.48
C MET A 106 -0.51 0.64 -26.95
N LYS A 107 -0.38 1.58 -27.90
CA LYS A 107 -0.34 1.26 -29.33
C LYS A 107 0.93 0.50 -29.70
N ILE A 108 2.09 0.94 -29.19
CA ILE A 108 3.38 0.29 -29.41
C ILE A 108 3.36 -1.14 -28.83
N LEU A 109 2.79 -1.33 -27.64
CA LEU A 109 2.64 -2.66 -27.02
C LEU A 109 1.76 -3.60 -27.86
N LYS A 110 0.64 -3.11 -28.41
CA LYS A 110 -0.23 -3.91 -29.30
C LYS A 110 0.50 -4.34 -30.57
N ASP A 111 1.16 -3.41 -31.27
CA ASP A 111 1.91 -3.71 -32.50
C ASP A 111 3.04 -4.73 -32.27
N LEU A 112 3.72 -4.64 -31.11
CA LEU A 112 4.76 -5.61 -30.72
C LEU A 112 4.18 -7.00 -30.48
N THR A 113 3.03 -7.09 -29.80
CA THR A 113 2.39 -8.39 -29.55
C THR A 113 1.89 -9.06 -30.82
N GLU A 114 1.34 -8.30 -31.76
CA GLU A 114 0.85 -8.82 -33.04
C GLU A 114 2.01 -9.37 -33.89
N LYS A 115 3.10 -8.61 -34.01
CA LYS A 115 4.33 -9.08 -34.70
C LYS A 115 4.92 -10.34 -34.08
N LEU A 116 4.84 -10.48 -32.75
CA LEU A 116 5.33 -11.67 -32.06
C LEU A 116 4.46 -12.91 -32.38
N MET A 117 3.14 -12.74 -32.43
CA MET A 117 2.20 -13.80 -32.79
C MET A 117 2.35 -14.24 -34.25
N GLU A 118 2.47 -13.30 -35.19
CA GLU A 118 2.69 -13.63 -36.60
C GLU A 118 3.99 -14.42 -36.82
N LYS A 119 5.07 -14.00 -36.14
CA LYS A 119 6.37 -14.67 -36.22
C LYS A 119 6.29 -16.09 -35.65
N LYS A 120 5.52 -16.29 -34.57
CA LYS A 120 5.25 -17.61 -33.98
C LYS A 120 4.44 -18.49 -34.92
N LEU A 121 3.41 -17.94 -35.58
CA LEU A 121 2.58 -18.66 -36.55
C LEU A 121 3.39 -19.13 -37.77
N LYS A 122 4.20 -18.23 -38.35
CA LYS A 122 5.09 -18.55 -39.49
C LYS A 122 6.12 -19.62 -39.15
N LYS A 123 6.63 -19.63 -37.91
CA LYS A 123 7.57 -20.65 -37.44
C LYS A 123 6.90 -22.03 -37.34
N MET A 124 5.71 -22.10 -36.76
CA MET A 124 4.95 -23.36 -36.65
C MET A 124 4.54 -23.91 -38.03
N SER A 125 4.18 -23.05 -38.99
CA SER A 125 3.85 -23.51 -40.36
C SER A 125 5.07 -24.06 -41.11
N ARG A 126 6.27 -23.51 -40.87
CA ARG A 126 7.53 -24.04 -41.45
C ARG A 126 7.94 -25.37 -40.83
N GLU A 127 7.74 -25.55 -39.53
CA GLU A 127 7.99 -26.82 -38.83
C GLU A 127 7.03 -27.93 -39.32
N LYS A 128 5.74 -27.62 -39.54
CA LYS A 128 4.77 -28.58 -40.11
C LYS A 128 5.10 -29.03 -41.53
N GLN A 129 5.52 -28.11 -42.42
CA GLN A 129 5.95 -28.48 -43.79
C GLN A 129 7.26 -29.30 -43.83
N SER A 130 8.06 -29.23 -42.78
CA SER A 130 9.31 -30.00 -42.65
C SER A 130 9.02 -31.44 -42.23
N GLN A 131 7.97 -31.68 -41.44
CA GLN A 131 7.54 -33.02 -41.01
C GLN A 131 6.84 -33.81 -42.14
N ASP A 132 5.97 -33.18 -42.93
CA ASP A 132 5.29 -33.84 -44.07
C ASP A 132 6.25 -34.32 -45.16
N ARG A 133 7.40 -33.65 -45.35
CA ARG A 133 8.40 -34.07 -46.36
C ARG A 133 9.24 -35.27 -45.93
N THR A 134 9.33 -35.55 -44.63
CA THR A 134 10.05 -36.72 -44.10
C THR A 134 9.19 -37.98 -44.05
N GLU A 135 7.85 -37.87 -44.01
CA GLU A 135 6.95 -39.02 -43.99
C GLU A 135 6.58 -39.55 -45.38
N SER A 136 6.74 -38.77 -46.45
CA SER A 136 6.46 -39.20 -47.83
C SER A 136 7.59 -40.01 -48.50
N ARG A 137 8.60 -40.45 -47.73
CA ARG A 137 9.80 -41.15 -48.25
C ARG A 137 9.99 -42.57 -47.69
N PHE A 138 8.95 -43.17 -47.13
CA PHE A 138 8.89 -44.60 -46.79
C PHE A 138 7.87 -45.32 -47.66
#